data_AF-A0AAV8VPE0-F1
#
_entry.id   AF-A0AAV8VPE0-F1
#
_cell.length_a   1.000
_cell.length_b   1.000
_cell.length_c   1.000
_cell.angle_alpha   90.00
_cell.angle_beta   90.00
_cell.angle_gamma   90.00
#
_symmetry.space_group_name_H-M   'P 1'
#
loop_
_entity.id
_entity.type
_entity.pdbx_description
1 polymer ?
#
loop_
_entity_poly.entity_id
_entity_poly.type
_entity_poly.pdbx_seq_one_letter_code
_entity_poly.pdbx_strand_id
1 'polypeptide(L)'
;MIYVRLGLLYFKGNIISFKYNMDVVNEVLEKSAKEAEKYKPITVDKHLDLEYDLGTLLAVDNNEFDRELLSKNKNDYLLSLTRDNTQLLLNKIWELPTERVEDIIVVKLPPQRTSLPRMRPVPRPKPLTKWQQFAKEKGIQKKKKPKLSWDDQLQKWVPLYGFKRASAQKEKDWLLEVPQNADPLEDQFVKRNESKNEKIAKNELQRLRNIARARKVKIPRVGITNSDVSTAKDLQTAVTVAKASTASLGKFQNKLPKEKEARGIAPITPGATRKRKLLPVSADVEKK
;
A
#
# COMPACT_ATOMS: atom_id res chain seq x y z
N MET A 1 33.95 44.26 64.36
CA MET A 1 32.96 45.23 63.82
C MET A 1 32.14 44.47 62.79
N ILE A 2 30.83 44.24 62.89
CA ILE A 2 29.70 44.90 63.56
C ILE A 2 28.65 43.81 63.88
N TYR A 3 27.89 44.02 64.95
CA TYR A 3 26.93 43.13 65.62
C TYR A 3 25.77 42.60 64.75
N VAL A 4 25.23 41.42 65.09
CA VAL A 4 23.77 41.12 64.97
C VAL A 4 23.25 40.34 66.19
N ARG A 5 22.75 41.11 67.17
CA ARG A 5 21.57 40.94 68.05
C ARG A 5 20.95 39.54 68.24
N LEU A 6 20.96 39.06 69.49
CA LEU A 6 19.97 38.10 70.01
C LEU A 6 18.56 38.73 69.96
N GLY A 7 17.60 37.99 69.41
CA GLY A 7 16.18 38.33 69.48
C GLY A 7 15.31 37.11 69.13
N LEU A 8 14.76 36.45 70.16
CA LEU A 8 13.59 35.59 70.03
C LEU A 8 12.50 36.35 69.27
N LEU A 9 12.02 35.82 68.15
CA LEU A 9 10.67 36.01 67.56
C LEU A 9 10.75 35.55 66.11
N TYR A 10 10.41 34.29 65.81
CA TYR A 10 9.86 33.85 64.49
C TYR A 10 9.59 32.33 64.45
N PHE A 11 9.51 31.61 65.57
CA PHE A 11 9.10 30.19 65.55
C PHE A 11 7.58 29.98 65.65
N LYS A 12 6.80 30.98 66.08
CA LYS A 12 5.33 30.87 66.20
C LYS A 12 4.59 31.05 64.86
N GLY A 13 5.12 31.83 63.91
CA GLY A 13 4.45 32.07 62.61
C GLY A 13 4.47 30.85 61.68
N ASN A 14 5.60 30.14 61.61
CA ASN A 14 5.70 28.93 60.78
C ASN A 14 4.90 27.75 61.33
N ILE A 15 4.80 27.57 62.66
CA ILE A 15 4.01 26.50 63.26
C ILE A 15 2.51 26.73 63.08
N ILE A 16 2.03 27.98 63.17
CA ILE A 16 0.63 28.32 62.95
C ILE A 16 0.26 28.18 61.46
N SER A 17 1.14 28.60 60.55
CA SER A 17 0.94 28.39 59.11
C SER A 17 1.01 26.91 58.70
N PHE A 18 1.90 26.11 59.32
CA PHE A 18 1.94 24.65 59.12
C PHE A 18 0.70 23.95 59.68
N LYS A 19 0.24 24.34 60.88
CA LYS A 19 -1.00 23.79 61.46
C LYS A 19 -2.21 24.14 60.61
N TYR A 20 -2.35 25.39 60.19
CA TYR A 20 -3.44 25.82 59.31
C TYR A 20 -3.41 25.09 57.95
N ASN A 21 -2.23 24.87 57.37
CA ASN A 21 -2.10 24.03 56.17
C ASN A 21 -2.47 22.57 56.43
N MET A 22 -2.08 22.01 57.58
CA MET A 22 -2.46 20.64 57.95
C MET A 22 -3.96 20.51 58.21
N ASP A 23 -4.60 21.50 58.81
CA ASP A 23 -6.04 21.52 59.07
C ASP A 23 -6.83 21.62 57.76
N VAL A 24 -6.37 22.44 56.80
CA VAL A 24 -6.96 22.50 55.44
C VAL A 24 -6.74 21.20 54.66
N VAL A 25 -5.57 20.60 54.76
CA VAL A 25 -5.29 19.29 54.14
C VAL A 25 -6.19 18.21 54.74
N ASN A 26 -6.37 18.20 56.07
CA ASN A 26 -7.26 17.26 56.76
C ASN A 26 -8.73 17.47 56.34
N GLU A 27 -9.19 18.71 56.20
CA GLU A 27 -10.55 19.01 55.72
C GLU A 27 -10.77 18.55 54.28
N VAL A 28 -9.77 18.72 53.40
CA VAL A 28 -9.81 18.21 52.02
C VAL A 28 -9.80 16.69 51.99
N LEU A 29 -8.99 16.04 52.84
CA LEU A 29 -8.95 14.58 52.97
C LEU A 29 -10.29 14.04 53.48
N GLU A 30 -10.90 14.66 54.49
CA GLU A 30 -12.22 14.26 55.00
C GLU A 30 -13.33 14.44 53.96
N LYS A 31 -13.31 15.54 53.20
CA LYS A 31 -14.25 15.74 52.08
C LYS A 31 -14.06 14.68 51.01
N SER A 32 -12.82 14.38 50.65
CA SER A 32 -12.51 13.32 49.67
C SER A 32 -12.91 11.93 50.17
N ALA A 33 -12.80 11.65 51.48
CA ALA A 33 -13.22 10.40 52.09
C ALA A 33 -14.75 10.25 52.09
N LYS A 34 -15.49 11.32 52.46
CA LYS A 34 -16.96 11.36 52.40
C LYS A 34 -17.49 11.26 50.97
N GLU A 35 -16.72 11.73 49.98
CA GLU A 35 -17.04 11.54 48.56
C GLU A 35 -16.72 10.12 48.09
N ALA A 36 -15.61 9.54 48.54
CA ALA A 36 -15.23 8.16 48.24
C ALA A 36 -16.25 7.14 48.78
N GLU A 37 -16.81 7.38 49.98
CA GLU A 37 -17.87 6.55 50.58
C GLU A 37 -19.16 6.48 49.74
N LYS A 38 -19.39 7.44 48.82
CA LYS A 38 -20.54 7.41 47.91
C LYS A 38 -20.35 6.40 46.77
N TYR A 39 -19.13 5.97 46.49
CA TYR A 39 -18.80 5.10 45.37
C TYR A 39 -18.55 3.65 45.82
N LYS A 40 -18.87 2.69 44.94
CA LYS A 40 -18.58 1.27 45.18
C LYS A 40 -17.06 1.01 45.07
N PRO A 41 -16.53 -0.03 45.73
CA PRO A 41 -15.12 -0.36 45.64
C PRO A 41 -14.70 -0.70 44.21
N ILE A 42 -13.59 -0.14 43.78
CA ILE A 42 -12.97 -0.32 42.44
C ILE A 42 -11.80 -1.30 42.44
N THR A 43 -11.28 -1.65 43.62
CA THR A 43 -10.19 -2.60 43.81
C THR A 43 -10.76 -4.02 43.89
N VAL A 44 -10.10 -4.94 43.19
CA VAL A 44 -10.47 -6.34 43.15
C VAL A 44 -9.21 -7.16 43.39
N ASP A 45 -9.22 -7.95 44.46
CA ASP A 45 -8.08 -8.78 44.84
C ASP A 45 -8.24 -10.19 44.27
N LYS A 46 -7.18 -10.70 43.63
CA LYS A 46 -7.12 -12.05 43.06
C LYS A 46 -5.83 -12.75 43.50
N HIS A 47 -5.84 -14.07 43.44
CA HIS A 47 -4.69 -14.90 43.81
C HIS A 47 -3.51 -14.73 42.86
N LEU A 48 -3.78 -14.65 41.55
CA LEU A 48 -2.81 -14.31 40.52
C LEU A 48 -3.22 -13.02 39.81
N ASP A 49 -2.23 -12.17 39.53
CA ASP A 49 -2.40 -10.98 38.72
C ASP A 49 -2.74 -11.34 37.27
N LEU A 50 -3.53 -10.47 36.63
CA LEU A 50 -3.90 -10.64 35.22
C LEU A 50 -2.78 -10.18 34.29
N GLU A 51 -2.67 -10.84 33.14
CA GLU A 51 -1.82 -10.36 32.05
C GLU A 51 -2.61 -9.42 31.14
N TYR A 52 -2.06 -8.24 30.85
CA TYR A 52 -2.74 -7.22 30.04
C TYR A 52 -2.07 -7.02 28.68
N ASP A 53 -2.88 -6.90 27.64
CA ASP A 53 -2.53 -6.34 26.33
C ASP A 53 -3.44 -5.15 26.03
N LEU A 54 -3.04 -3.98 26.56
CA LEU A 54 -3.81 -2.74 26.46
C LEU A 54 -3.99 -2.26 25.02
N GLY A 55 -3.07 -2.62 24.11
CA GLY A 55 -3.19 -2.28 22.69
C GLY A 55 -4.37 -2.98 22.00
N THR A 56 -4.76 -4.16 22.50
CA THR A 56 -5.91 -4.94 22.02
C THR A 56 -7.10 -4.88 22.98
N LEU A 57 -6.98 -4.12 24.09
CA LEU A 57 -7.95 -4.09 25.19
C LEU A 57 -8.26 -5.49 25.75
N LEU A 58 -7.22 -6.31 25.91
CA LEU A 58 -7.33 -7.70 26.32
C LEU A 58 -6.73 -7.89 27.73
N ALA A 59 -7.43 -8.65 28.57
CA ALA A 59 -6.94 -9.14 29.84
C ALA A 59 -7.04 -10.67 29.89
N VAL A 60 -5.95 -11.35 30.21
CA VAL A 60 -5.90 -12.81 30.39
C VAL A 60 -5.89 -13.12 31.87
N ASP A 61 -6.91 -13.86 32.30
CA ASP A 61 -7.03 -14.37 33.65
C ASP A 61 -6.62 -15.85 33.67
N ASN A 62 -5.50 -16.15 34.34
CA ASN A 62 -4.96 -17.51 34.48
C ASN A 62 -5.42 -18.19 35.79
N ASN A 63 -6.30 -17.55 36.57
CA ASN A 63 -6.84 -18.14 37.81
C ASN A 63 -7.77 -19.33 37.52
N GLU A 64 -7.85 -20.27 38.47
CA GLU A 64 -8.73 -21.44 38.35
C GLU A 64 -10.21 -21.09 38.57
N PHE A 65 -11.10 -21.78 37.86
CA PHE A 65 -12.56 -21.64 38.05
C PHE A 65 -13.06 -22.53 39.18
N ASP A 66 -14.01 -22.00 39.96
CA ASP A 66 -14.77 -22.81 40.91
C ASP A 66 -15.82 -23.65 40.15
N ARG A 67 -15.55 -24.95 40.05
CA ARG A 67 -16.38 -25.90 39.30
C ARG A 67 -17.78 -26.07 39.90
N GLU A 68 -17.92 -25.96 41.22
CA GLU A 68 -19.21 -26.17 41.87
C GLU A 68 -20.15 -24.98 41.66
N LEU A 69 -19.64 -23.77 41.84
CA LEU A 69 -20.39 -22.54 41.61
C LEU A 69 -20.74 -22.36 40.13
N LEU A 70 -19.81 -22.70 39.24
CA LEU A 70 -20.05 -22.66 37.80
C LEU A 70 -21.15 -23.64 37.36
N SER A 71 -21.29 -24.80 38.01
CA SER A 71 -22.35 -25.75 37.70
C SER A 71 -23.72 -25.35 38.28
N LYS A 72 -23.75 -24.72 39.46
CA LYS A 72 -25.00 -24.35 40.14
C LYS A 72 -25.60 -23.07 39.56
N ASN A 73 -24.82 -21.98 39.50
CA ASN A 73 -25.28 -20.65 39.11
C ASN A 73 -24.36 -20.04 38.03
N LYS A 74 -24.31 -20.72 36.88
CA LYS A 74 -23.38 -20.42 35.78
C LYS A 74 -23.33 -18.95 35.36
N ASN A 75 -24.49 -18.35 35.07
CA ASN A 75 -24.54 -17.01 34.49
C ASN A 75 -24.11 -15.94 35.49
N ASP A 76 -24.58 -16.03 36.73
CA ASP A 76 -24.25 -15.06 37.78
C ASP A 76 -22.77 -15.12 38.14
N TYR A 77 -22.20 -16.33 38.20
CA TYR A 77 -20.77 -16.54 38.44
C TYR A 77 -19.91 -15.97 37.31
N LEU A 78 -20.29 -16.21 36.04
CA LEU A 78 -19.56 -15.63 34.91
C LEU A 78 -19.69 -14.11 34.86
N LEU A 79 -20.86 -13.57 35.21
CA LEU A 79 -21.08 -12.13 35.26
C LEU A 79 -20.24 -11.47 36.36
N SER A 80 -20.18 -12.04 37.56
CA SER A 80 -19.35 -11.51 38.64
C SER A 80 -17.85 -11.58 38.29
N LEU A 81 -17.39 -12.70 37.74
CA LEU A 81 -16.00 -12.88 37.33
C LEU A 81 -15.59 -11.92 36.19
N THR A 82 -16.46 -11.73 35.20
CA THR A 82 -16.20 -10.80 34.09
C THR A 82 -16.25 -9.35 34.54
N ARG A 83 -17.17 -8.98 35.44
CA ARG A 83 -17.18 -7.66 36.10
C ARG A 83 -15.84 -7.38 36.79
N ASP A 84 -15.31 -8.34 37.52
CA ASP A 84 -14.05 -8.23 38.24
C ASP A 84 -12.86 -8.02 37.27
N ASN A 85 -12.80 -8.83 36.22
CA ASN A 85 -11.75 -8.73 35.20
C ASN A 85 -11.81 -7.42 34.40
N THR A 86 -13.02 -6.98 34.04
CA THR A 86 -13.22 -5.72 33.31
C THR A 86 -12.91 -4.50 34.17
N GLN A 87 -13.21 -4.54 35.46
CA GLN A 87 -12.83 -3.47 36.40
C GLN A 87 -11.31 -3.30 36.43
N LEU A 88 -10.57 -4.40 36.57
CA LEU A 88 -9.10 -4.38 36.57
C LEU A 88 -8.53 -3.88 35.23
N LEU A 89 -9.09 -4.31 34.10
CA LEU A 89 -8.68 -3.81 32.78
C LEU A 89 -8.91 -2.31 32.63
N LEU A 90 -10.08 -1.80 33.04
CA LEU A 90 -10.40 -0.38 32.99
C LEU A 90 -9.48 0.42 33.89
N ASN A 91 -9.20 -0.05 35.11
CA ASN A 91 -8.25 0.61 36.01
C ASN A 91 -6.90 0.83 35.30
N LYS A 92 -6.40 -0.17 34.56
CA LYS A 92 -5.16 -0.04 33.75
C LYS A 92 -5.27 0.92 32.57
N ILE A 93 -6.44 1.04 31.95
CA ILE A 93 -6.67 2.02 30.87
C ILE A 93 -6.67 3.45 31.42
N TRP A 94 -7.25 3.67 32.60
CA TRP A 94 -7.29 4.99 33.24
C TRP A 94 -5.94 5.43 33.81
N GLU A 95 -5.01 4.51 34.06
CA GLU A 95 -3.60 4.82 34.39
C GLU A 95 -2.82 5.42 33.20
N LEU A 96 -3.30 5.24 31.96
CA LEU A 96 -2.60 5.72 30.76
C LEU A 96 -2.75 7.24 30.53
N PRO A 97 -1.81 7.88 29.82
CA PRO A 97 -1.90 9.30 29.51
C PRO A 97 -3.14 9.62 28.66
N THR A 98 -3.94 10.58 29.15
CA THR A 98 -5.12 11.11 28.47
C THR A 98 -4.76 12.39 27.71
N GLU A 99 -5.32 12.55 26.53
CA GLU A 99 -5.20 13.75 25.69
C GLU A 99 -6.59 14.26 25.31
N ARG A 100 -6.70 15.58 25.16
CA ARG A 100 -7.91 16.22 24.65
C ARG A 100 -7.72 16.56 23.18
N VAL A 101 -8.54 15.96 22.32
CA VAL A 101 -8.55 16.22 20.88
C VAL A 101 -9.97 16.63 20.50
N GLU A 102 -10.14 17.85 19.96
CA GLU A 102 -11.45 18.35 19.50
C GLU A 102 -12.55 18.20 20.57
N ASP A 103 -12.23 18.61 21.80
CA ASP A 103 -13.10 18.53 22.99
C ASP A 103 -13.45 17.11 23.49
N ILE A 104 -12.83 16.06 22.93
CA ILE A 104 -13.00 14.66 23.35
C ILE A 104 -11.76 14.20 24.14
N ILE A 105 -11.98 13.52 25.27
CA ILE A 105 -10.92 12.89 26.06
C ILE A 105 -10.60 11.52 25.45
N VAL A 106 -9.37 11.36 24.97
CA VAL A 106 -8.87 10.14 24.32
C VAL A 106 -7.67 9.62 25.10
N VAL A 107 -7.53 8.30 25.19
CA VAL A 107 -6.36 7.64 25.79
C VAL A 107 -5.43 7.15 24.69
N LYS A 108 -4.13 7.39 24.82
CA LYS A 108 -3.13 6.83 23.91
C LYS A 108 -2.79 5.40 24.31
N LEU A 109 -3.30 4.44 23.55
CA LEU A 109 -3.01 3.02 23.77
C LEU A 109 -1.60 2.64 23.30
N PRO A 110 -0.90 1.74 24.01
CA PRO A 110 0.37 1.19 23.56
C PRO A 110 0.21 0.29 22.33
N PRO A 111 1.30 -0.02 21.60
CA PRO A 111 1.23 -1.00 20.51
C PRO A 111 0.82 -2.38 21.02
N GLN A 112 0.06 -3.12 20.21
CA GLN A 112 -0.38 -4.48 20.50
C GLN A 112 0.81 -5.39 20.87
N ARG A 113 0.68 -6.12 21.99
CA ARG A 113 1.68 -7.11 22.42
C ARG A 113 1.47 -8.45 21.72
N THR A 114 0.22 -8.82 21.49
CA THR A 114 -0.14 -10.10 20.87
C THR A 114 0.11 -10.08 19.37
N SER A 115 1.02 -10.92 18.88
CA SER A 115 1.34 -11.00 17.45
C SER A 115 0.26 -11.79 16.70
N LEU A 116 -0.54 -11.11 15.89
CA LEU A 116 -1.55 -11.76 15.05
C LEU A 116 -1.02 -12.06 13.63
N PRO A 117 -1.42 -13.18 13.02
CA PRO A 117 -1.02 -13.50 11.65
C PRO A 117 -1.66 -12.52 10.66
N ARG A 118 -0.88 -12.09 9.66
CA ARG A 118 -1.38 -11.20 8.60
C ARG A 118 -2.36 -11.94 7.68
N MET A 119 -3.45 -11.29 7.31
CA MET A 119 -4.37 -11.78 6.28
C MET A 119 -3.69 -11.96 4.90
N ARG A 120 -2.76 -11.05 4.57
CA ARG A 120 -2.08 -11.04 3.27
C ARG A 120 -0.57 -11.08 3.44
N PRO A 121 0.14 -11.79 2.54
CA PRO A 121 1.59 -11.78 2.54
C PRO A 121 2.10 -10.35 2.34
N VAL A 122 3.30 -10.09 2.85
CA VAL A 122 3.96 -8.81 2.67
C VAL A 122 4.12 -8.55 1.16
N PRO A 123 3.77 -7.34 0.67
CA PRO A 123 3.95 -6.99 -0.73
C PRO A 123 5.39 -7.24 -1.17
N ARG A 124 5.59 -8.11 -2.16
CA ARG A 124 6.93 -8.39 -2.70
C ARG A 124 7.48 -7.12 -3.36
N PRO A 125 8.79 -6.83 -3.23
CA PRO A 125 9.39 -5.71 -3.92
C PRO A 125 9.19 -5.88 -5.43
N LYS A 126 8.84 -4.80 -6.11
CA LYS A 126 8.61 -4.83 -7.56
C LYS A 126 9.92 -5.18 -8.26
N PRO A 127 9.95 -6.18 -9.16
CA PRO A 127 11.15 -6.48 -9.92
C PRO A 127 11.52 -5.27 -10.79
N LEU A 128 12.82 -5.03 -10.94
CA LEU A 128 13.33 -3.93 -11.76
C LEU A 128 12.94 -4.15 -13.24
N THR A 129 12.46 -3.08 -13.87
CA THR A 129 12.22 -3.06 -15.32
C THR A 129 13.55 -3.05 -16.09
N LYS A 130 13.53 -3.42 -17.38
CA LYS A 130 14.74 -3.41 -18.22
C LYS A 130 15.42 -2.04 -18.24
N TRP A 131 14.63 -0.97 -18.31
CA TRP A 131 15.15 0.40 -18.28
C TRP A 131 15.76 0.76 -16.93
N GLN A 132 15.17 0.31 -15.82
CA GLN A 132 15.75 0.55 -14.50
C GLN A 132 17.05 -0.22 -14.27
N GLN A 133 17.14 -1.45 -14.79
CA GLN A 133 18.39 -2.22 -14.81
C GLN A 133 19.48 -1.46 -15.57
N PHE A 134 19.17 -1.05 -16.80
CA PHE A 134 20.09 -0.25 -17.63
C PHE A 134 20.47 1.09 -16.96
N ALA A 135 19.50 1.81 -16.40
CA ALA A 135 19.76 3.07 -15.72
C ALA A 135 20.65 2.89 -14.50
N LYS A 136 20.47 1.79 -13.75
CA LYS A 136 21.33 1.45 -12.61
C LYS A 136 22.75 1.12 -13.06
N GLU A 137 22.91 0.30 -14.11
CA GLU A 137 24.21 -0.07 -14.69
C GLU A 137 24.96 1.13 -15.25
N LYS A 138 24.26 2.08 -15.87
CA LYS A 138 24.84 3.31 -16.43
C LYS A 138 24.93 4.46 -15.44
N GLY A 139 24.48 4.29 -14.20
CA GLY A 139 24.48 5.37 -13.20
C GLY A 139 23.55 6.55 -13.55
N ILE A 140 22.53 6.33 -14.38
CA ILE A 140 21.58 7.37 -14.79
C ILE A 140 20.63 7.66 -13.62
N GLN A 141 20.81 8.83 -13.02
CA GLN A 141 19.95 9.30 -11.92
C GLN A 141 18.66 9.94 -12.43
N LYS A 142 17.53 9.61 -11.79
CA LYS A 142 16.22 10.19 -12.12
C LYS A 142 16.12 11.62 -11.55
N LYS A 143 16.15 12.63 -12.43
CA LYS A 143 15.91 14.03 -12.06
C LYS A 143 14.42 14.39 -12.19
N LYS A 144 13.93 15.28 -11.31
CA LYS A 144 12.58 15.85 -11.40
C LYS A 144 12.53 16.80 -12.60
N LYS A 145 11.59 16.60 -13.52
CA LYS A 145 11.33 17.52 -14.63
C LYS A 145 10.32 18.60 -14.20
N PRO A 146 10.49 19.87 -14.60
CA PRO A 146 9.51 20.92 -14.34
C PRO A 146 8.20 20.62 -15.07
N LYS A 147 7.06 21.09 -14.54
CA LYS A 147 5.74 20.85 -15.17
C LYS A 147 5.48 21.77 -16.36
N LEU A 148 6.06 22.98 -16.33
CA LEU A 148 5.94 23.98 -17.38
C LEU A 148 7.31 24.21 -18.05
N SER A 149 7.26 24.51 -19.33
CA SER A 149 8.38 24.97 -20.16
C SER A 149 7.98 26.28 -20.81
N TRP A 150 8.86 27.26 -20.77
CA TRP A 150 8.70 28.49 -21.53
C TRP A 150 8.82 28.19 -23.04
N ASP A 151 7.92 28.75 -23.84
CA ASP A 151 7.96 28.65 -25.30
C ASP A 151 8.22 30.04 -25.90
N ASP A 152 9.37 30.23 -26.54
CA ASP A 152 9.84 31.52 -27.02
C ASP A 152 8.99 32.09 -28.18
N GLN A 153 8.33 31.24 -28.96
CA GLN A 153 7.50 31.70 -30.08
C GLN A 153 6.13 32.22 -29.62
N LEU A 154 5.54 31.56 -28.61
CA LEU A 154 4.23 31.95 -28.07
C LEU A 154 4.35 32.85 -26.82
N GLN A 155 5.58 33.11 -26.36
CA GLN A 155 5.90 33.91 -25.18
C GLN A 155 5.03 33.56 -23.96
N LYS A 156 4.82 32.25 -23.74
CA LYS A 156 3.98 31.74 -22.64
C LYS A 156 4.53 30.48 -22.02
N TRP A 157 4.20 30.27 -20.74
CA TRP A 157 4.50 29.02 -20.03
C TRP A 157 3.55 27.92 -20.49
N VAL A 158 4.07 26.95 -21.25
CA VAL A 158 3.31 25.81 -21.77
C VAL A 158 3.57 24.58 -20.89
N PRO A 159 2.54 23.83 -20.48
CA PRO A 159 2.76 22.57 -19.75
C PRO A 159 3.41 21.50 -20.62
N LEU A 160 4.15 20.57 -20.02
CA LEU A 160 4.81 19.48 -20.76
C LEU A 160 3.85 18.43 -21.36
N TYR A 161 2.58 18.38 -20.97
CA TYR A 161 1.59 17.46 -21.56
C TYR A 161 0.16 17.99 -21.30
N GLY A 162 -0.83 17.39 -21.97
CA GLY A 162 -2.24 17.72 -21.81
C GLY A 162 -2.78 18.68 -22.87
N PHE A 163 -4.03 19.13 -22.67
CA PHE A 163 -4.78 19.93 -23.64
C PHE A 163 -4.07 21.23 -24.02
N LYS A 164 -3.62 22.02 -23.03
CA LYS A 164 -2.94 23.31 -23.29
C LYS A 164 -1.65 23.15 -24.10
N ARG A 165 -0.92 22.03 -23.95
CA ARG A 165 0.23 21.72 -24.80
C ARG A 165 -0.18 21.41 -26.23
N ALA A 166 -1.27 20.64 -26.41
CA ALA A 166 -1.78 20.33 -27.73
C ALA A 166 -2.29 21.59 -28.46
N SER A 167 -2.98 22.50 -27.77
CA SER A 167 -3.41 23.79 -28.33
C SER A 167 -2.21 24.66 -28.72
N ALA A 168 -1.22 24.81 -27.83
CA ALA A 168 0.00 25.54 -28.14
C ALA A 168 0.76 24.93 -29.33
N GLN A 169 0.83 23.59 -29.44
CA GLN A 169 1.47 22.93 -30.58
C GLN A 169 0.72 23.20 -31.89
N LYS A 170 -0.63 23.26 -31.88
CA LYS A 170 -1.43 23.59 -33.06
C LYS A 170 -1.24 25.05 -33.49
N GLU A 171 -1.17 25.97 -32.54
CA GLU A 171 -0.89 27.40 -32.81
C GLU A 171 0.52 27.60 -33.38
N LYS A 172 1.50 26.84 -32.86
CA LYS A 172 2.91 26.88 -33.29
C LYS A 172 3.13 26.23 -34.65
N ASP A 173 2.57 25.04 -34.84
CA ASP A 173 2.78 24.21 -36.04
C ASP A 173 1.63 24.37 -37.04
N TRP A 174 1.24 25.62 -37.34
CA TRP A 174 0.25 25.89 -38.38
C TRP A 174 0.79 25.60 -39.79
N LEU A 175 2.12 25.60 -39.95
CA LEU A 175 2.84 25.24 -41.17
C LEU A 175 3.97 24.26 -40.84
N LEU A 176 4.09 23.20 -41.64
CA LEU A 176 5.19 22.24 -41.56
C LEU A 176 5.98 22.26 -42.86
N GLU A 177 7.29 22.51 -42.75
CA GLU A 177 8.20 22.43 -43.89
C GLU A 177 8.36 20.96 -44.34
N VAL A 178 8.26 20.73 -45.64
CA VAL A 178 8.53 19.43 -46.25
C VAL A 178 10.06 19.32 -46.44
N PRO A 179 10.73 18.32 -45.83
CA PRO A 179 12.16 18.15 -46.02
C PRO A 179 12.47 17.79 -47.48
N GLN A 180 13.57 18.31 -48.02
CA GLN A 180 13.97 18.15 -49.43
C GLN A 180 14.13 16.69 -49.91
N ASN A 181 14.24 15.74 -48.97
CA ASN A 181 14.43 14.31 -49.25
C ASN A 181 13.13 13.48 -49.06
N ALA A 182 11.98 14.14 -48.82
CA ALA A 182 10.69 13.47 -48.72
C ALA A 182 9.88 13.64 -50.00
N ASP A 183 8.92 12.75 -50.20
CA ASP A 183 7.96 12.84 -51.30
C ASP A 183 7.14 14.13 -51.16
N PRO A 184 7.12 15.02 -52.17
CA PRO A 184 6.34 16.26 -52.14
C PRO A 184 4.83 16.07 -51.95
N LEU A 185 4.30 14.88 -52.25
CA LEU A 185 2.88 14.55 -52.10
C LEU A 185 2.49 13.97 -50.73
N GLU A 186 3.45 13.75 -49.82
CA GLU A 186 3.20 13.16 -48.50
C GLU A 186 2.76 14.20 -47.45
N ASP A 187 1.63 13.96 -46.78
CA ASP A 187 1.17 14.80 -45.68
C ASP A 187 2.03 14.61 -44.41
N GLN A 188 2.82 15.63 -44.09
CA GLN A 188 3.72 15.63 -42.93
C GLN A 188 2.98 15.60 -41.59
N PHE A 189 1.73 16.08 -41.51
CA PHE A 189 0.94 16.00 -40.27
C PHE A 189 0.52 14.56 -39.98
N VAL A 190 0.08 13.84 -41.01
CA VAL A 190 -0.28 12.41 -40.90
C VAL A 190 0.93 11.59 -40.50
N LYS A 191 2.05 11.75 -41.20
CA LYS A 191 3.32 11.05 -40.88
C LYS A 191 3.78 11.30 -39.44
N ARG A 192 3.68 12.54 -38.96
CA ARG A 192 4.01 12.89 -37.57
C ARG A 192 3.09 12.17 -36.58
N ASN A 193 1.78 12.12 -36.85
CA ASN A 193 0.80 11.43 -36.01
C ASN A 193 1.04 9.92 -35.99
N GLU A 194 1.30 9.31 -37.14
CA GLU A 194 1.66 7.90 -37.26
C GLU A 194 2.92 7.58 -36.45
N SER A 195 4.00 8.35 -36.63
CA SER A 195 5.25 8.16 -35.86
C SER A 195 5.04 8.29 -34.35
N LYS A 196 4.12 9.13 -33.91
CA LYS A 196 3.75 9.30 -32.50
C LYS A 196 2.97 8.07 -32.01
N ASN A 197 2.00 7.59 -32.78
CA ASN A 197 1.22 6.41 -32.46
C ASN A 197 2.11 5.16 -32.39
N GLU A 198 3.07 5.01 -33.29
CA GLU A 198 4.07 3.95 -33.26
C GLU A 198 4.93 3.99 -31.99
N LYS A 199 5.41 5.18 -31.59
CA LYS A 199 6.17 5.36 -30.34
C LYS A 199 5.34 4.98 -29.11
N ILE A 200 4.05 5.33 -29.10
CA ILE A 200 3.11 4.97 -28.03
C ILE A 200 2.91 3.44 -28.00
N ALA A 201 2.64 2.82 -29.15
CA ALA A 201 2.46 1.38 -29.28
C ALA A 201 3.72 0.62 -28.84
N LYS A 202 4.91 1.09 -29.24
CA LYS A 202 6.20 0.52 -28.82
C LYS A 202 6.40 0.61 -27.31
N ASN A 203 6.00 1.72 -26.67
CA ASN A 203 6.07 1.88 -25.22
C ASN A 203 5.13 0.89 -24.50
N GLU A 204 3.87 0.79 -24.94
CA GLU A 204 2.92 -0.14 -24.33
C GLU A 204 3.35 -1.60 -24.52
N LEU A 205 3.87 -1.95 -25.69
CA LEU A 205 4.44 -3.28 -25.95
C LEU A 205 5.62 -3.57 -25.00
N GLN A 206 6.52 -2.61 -24.78
CA GLN A 206 7.63 -2.76 -23.82
C GLN A 206 7.12 -2.88 -22.36
N ARG A 207 6.08 -2.13 -21.99
CA ARG A 207 5.42 -2.24 -20.69
C ARG A 207 4.84 -3.64 -20.48
N LEU A 208 4.10 -4.16 -21.45
CA LEU A 208 3.53 -5.50 -21.41
C LEU A 208 4.62 -6.58 -21.31
N ARG A 209 5.73 -6.44 -22.06
CA ARG A 209 6.89 -7.34 -21.95
C ARG A 209 7.51 -7.31 -20.54
N ASN A 210 7.63 -6.14 -19.92
CA ASN A 210 8.15 -6.03 -18.55
C ASN A 210 7.19 -6.65 -17.52
N ILE A 211 5.87 -6.44 -17.67
CA ILE A 211 4.86 -7.05 -16.80
C ILE A 211 4.89 -8.58 -16.93
N ALA A 212 4.95 -9.11 -18.15
CA ALA A 212 5.02 -10.54 -18.39
C ALA A 212 6.31 -11.16 -17.83
N ARG A 213 7.46 -10.47 -17.94
CA ARG A 213 8.72 -10.90 -17.30
C ARG A 213 8.57 -10.91 -15.77
N ALA A 214 7.97 -9.88 -15.19
CA ALA A 214 7.72 -9.80 -13.75
C ALA A 214 6.81 -10.94 -13.25
N ARG A 215 5.79 -11.31 -14.04
CA ARG A 215 4.86 -12.41 -13.76
C ARG A 215 5.37 -13.79 -14.19
N LYS A 216 6.58 -13.88 -14.78
CA LYS A 216 7.15 -15.11 -15.37
C LYS A 216 6.21 -15.81 -16.38
N VAL A 217 5.38 -15.04 -17.09
CA VAL A 217 4.49 -15.56 -18.13
C VAL A 217 5.31 -15.81 -19.40
N LYS A 218 5.21 -17.01 -19.98
CA LYS A 218 5.85 -17.35 -21.26
C LYS A 218 5.13 -16.64 -22.40
N ILE A 219 5.74 -15.59 -22.94
CA ILE A 219 5.22 -14.89 -24.12
C ILE A 219 5.78 -15.59 -25.36
N PRO A 220 4.95 -15.95 -26.36
CA PRO A 220 5.45 -16.41 -27.65
C PRO A 220 6.31 -15.31 -28.29
N ARG A 221 7.51 -15.65 -28.75
CA ARG A 221 8.40 -14.74 -29.48
C ARG A 221 7.86 -14.53 -30.89
N VAL A 222 6.94 -13.59 -31.06
CA VAL A 222 6.40 -13.22 -32.38
C VAL A 222 7.32 -12.21 -33.07
N GLY A 223 7.78 -12.56 -34.28
CA GLY A 223 8.14 -11.59 -35.33
C GLY A 223 9.62 -11.33 -35.60
N ILE A 224 10.52 -11.48 -34.62
CA ILE A 224 11.97 -11.30 -34.85
C ILE A 224 12.73 -12.27 -33.96
N THR A 225 13.06 -13.42 -34.51
CA THR A 225 14.09 -14.31 -33.96
C THR A 225 15.44 -13.75 -34.40
N ASN A 226 16.21 -13.15 -33.49
CA ASN A 226 17.64 -13.03 -33.75
C ASN A 226 18.17 -14.46 -33.92
N SER A 227 18.81 -14.76 -35.04
CA SER A 227 19.40 -16.07 -35.36
C SER A 227 20.23 -16.63 -34.20
N ASP A 228 20.91 -15.73 -33.50
CA ASP A 228 21.89 -16.06 -32.47
C ASP A 228 21.26 -16.52 -31.15
N VAL A 229 19.94 -16.36 -30.99
CA VAL A 229 19.22 -16.63 -29.73
C VAL A 229 18.01 -17.56 -29.91
N SER A 230 17.62 -17.89 -31.14
CA SER A 230 16.48 -18.78 -31.38
C SER A 230 16.85 -20.26 -31.26
N THR A 231 16.20 -20.95 -30.32
CA THR A 231 16.26 -22.41 -30.22
C THR A 231 15.50 -23.04 -31.39
N ALA A 232 15.90 -24.24 -31.84
CA ALA A 232 15.23 -24.97 -32.93
C ALA A 232 13.71 -25.10 -32.74
N LYS A 233 13.23 -25.25 -31.49
CA LYS A 233 11.80 -25.28 -31.16
C LYS A 233 11.10 -23.96 -31.46
N ASP A 234 11.75 -22.84 -31.17
CA ASP A 234 11.19 -21.51 -31.43
C ASP A 234 11.06 -21.26 -32.94
N LEU A 235 12.05 -21.70 -33.73
CA LEU A 235 11.98 -21.63 -35.19
C LEU A 235 10.84 -22.48 -35.74
N GLN A 236 10.68 -23.72 -35.27
CA GLN A 236 9.54 -24.56 -35.65
C GLN A 236 8.21 -23.92 -35.25
N THR A 237 8.15 -23.25 -34.09
CA THR A 237 6.94 -22.53 -33.68
C THR A 237 6.64 -21.33 -34.58
N ALA A 238 7.66 -20.56 -34.94
CA ALA A 238 7.52 -19.41 -35.82
C ALA A 238 7.03 -19.84 -37.21
N VAL A 239 7.60 -20.92 -37.77
CA VAL A 239 7.17 -21.48 -39.06
C VAL A 239 5.71 -21.95 -39.00
N THR A 240 5.31 -22.61 -37.91
CA THR A 240 3.92 -23.09 -37.73
C THR A 240 2.93 -21.92 -37.62
N VAL A 241 3.28 -20.87 -36.85
CA VAL A 241 2.47 -19.66 -36.73
C VAL A 241 2.38 -18.92 -38.06
N ALA A 242 3.51 -18.72 -38.74
CA ALA A 242 3.56 -18.02 -40.02
C ALA A 242 2.68 -18.70 -41.08
N LYS A 243 2.72 -20.05 -41.17
CA LYS A 243 1.86 -20.81 -42.08
C LYS A 243 0.39 -20.56 -41.82
N ALA A 244 -0.03 -20.56 -40.56
CA ALA A 244 -1.42 -20.34 -40.21
C ALA A 244 -1.86 -18.86 -40.28
N SER A 245 -0.93 -17.92 -40.24
CA SER A 245 -1.23 -16.49 -40.44
C SER A 245 -1.45 -16.14 -41.92
N THR A 246 -1.21 -17.05 -42.86
CA THR A 246 -1.57 -16.84 -44.26
C THR A 246 -3.08 -16.92 -44.46
N ALA A 247 -3.61 -16.18 -45.44
CA ALA A 247 -5.05 -16.14 -45.74
C ALA A 247 -5.64 -17.54 -46.05
N SER A 248 -4.82 -18.47 -46.52
CA SER A 248 -5.22 -19.86 -46.82
C SER A 248 -4.90 -20.87 -45.69
N LEU A 249 -4.52 -20.38 -44.50
CA LEU A 249 -4.10 -21.19 -43.36
C LEU A 249 -2.98 -22.21 -43.71
N GLY A 250 -2.14 -21.88 -44.69
CA GLY A 250 -1.03 -22.72 -45.12
C GLY A 250 -1.40 -23.82 -46.12
N LYS A 251 -2.63 -23.84 -46.67
CA LYS A 251 -3.03 -24.83 -47.70
C LYS A 251 -2.24 -24.73 -49.00
N PHE A 252 -1.94 -23.51 -49.44
CA PHE A 252 -1.24 -23.25 -50.71
C PHE A 252 0.26 -23.00 -50.53
N GLN A 253 0.82 -23.32 -49.35
CA GLN A 253 2.24 -23.14 -49.07
C GLN A 253 2.98 -24.46 -49.28
N ASN A 254 4.05 -24.44 -50.09
CA ASN A 254 4.89 -25.61 -50.33
C ASN A 254 5.54 -26.07 -49.02
N LYS A 255 5.47 -27.37 -48.72
CA LYS A 255 6.04 -27.97 -47.51
C LYS A 255 7.31 -28.74 -47.87
N LEU A 256 8.35 -28.63 -47.04
CA LEU A 256 9.52 -29.48 -47.17
C LEU A 256 9.14 -30.93 -46.77
N PRO A 257 9.70 -31.97 -47.41
CA PRO A 257 9.26 -33.35 -47.24
C PRO A 257 9.42 -33.94 -45.82
N LYS A 258 10.18 -33.28 -44.93
CA LYS A 258 10.37 -33.69 -43.52
C LYS A 258 10.05 -32.58 -42.52
N GLU A 259 9.23 -31.61 -42.91
CA GLU A 259 8.89 -30.49 -42.04
C GLU A 259 7.96 -30.93 -40.91
N LYS A 260 8.39 -30.73 -39.66
CA LYS A 260 7.60 -31.07 -38.47
C LYS A 260 6.80 -29.87 -38.00
N GLU A 261 5.51 -30.05 -37.79
CA GLU A 261 4.66 -29.06 -37.13
C GLU A 261 4.99 -28.99 -35.64
N ALA A 262 5.08 -27.77 -35.09
CA ALA A 262 5.46 -27.62 -33.69
C ALA A 262 4.30 -27.91 -32.73
N ARG A 263 4.60 -28.69 -31.69
CA ARG A 263 3.64 -29.16 -30.69
C ARG A 263 3.23 -28.02 -29.75
N GLY A 264 1.94 -27.89 -29.45
CA GLY A 264 1.41 -26.95 -28.44
C GLY A 264 1.04 -25.56 -28.94
N ILE A 265 1.01 -25.33 -30.26
CA ILE A 265 0.73 -24.01 -30.87
C ILE A 265 -0.74 -23.88 -31.30
N ALA A 266 -1.47 -25.00 -31.37
CA ALA A 266 -2.91 -25.03 -31.62
C ALA A 266 -3.77 -23.97 -30.89
N PRO A 267 -3.50 -23.58 -29.62
CA PRO A 267 -4.27 -22.50 -28.96
C PRO A 267 -3.96 -21.08 -29.45
N ILE A 268 -2.82 -20.87 -30.10
CA ILE A 268 -2.34 -19.56 -30.60
C ILE A 268 -2.65 -19.43 -32.11
N THR A 269 -2.74 -20.57 -32.80
CA THR A 269 -2.98 -20.66 -34.25
C THR A 269 -4.46 -20.43 -34.60
N PRO A 270 -4.82 -19.37 -35.35
CA PRO A 270 -6.18 -19.19 -35.82
C PRO A 270 -6.60 -20.34 -36.75
N GLY A 271 -7.74 -20.97 -36.49
CA GLY A 271 -8.28 -22.08 -37.30
C GLY A 271 -7.80 -23.49 -36.93
N ALA A 272 -6.85 -23.66 -36.00
CA ALA A 272 -6.38 -24.98 -35.57
C ALA A 272 -7.38 -25.75 -34.70
N THR A 273 -8.31 -25.05 -34.03
CA THR A 273 -9.40 -25.68 -33.29
C THR A 273 -10.73 -25.45 -34.00
N ARG A 274 -11.42 -26.54 -34.37
CA ARG A 274 -12.72 -26.53 -35.07
C ARG A 274 -13.86 -25.84 -34.29
N LYS A 275 -13.67 -25.61 -32.98
CA LYS A 275 -14.63 -24.91 -32.09
C LYS A 275 -14.04 -23.57 -31.66
N ARG A 276 -14.75 -22.48 -31.93
CA ARG A 276 -14.45 -21.13 -31.41
C ARG A 276 -14.51 -21.19 -29.89
N LYS A 277 -13.38 -21.03 -29.21
CA LYS A 277 -13.37 -20.81 -27.76
C LYS A 277 -13.70 -19.33 -27.51
N LEU A 278 -14.61 -19.07 -26.57
CA LEU A 278 -14.93 -17.73 -26.11
C LEU A 278 -13.65 -17.03 -25.63
N LEU A 279 -13.55 -15.72 -25.86
CA LEU A 279 -12.41 -14.93 -25.37
C LEU A 279 -12.34 -15.07 -23.84
N PRO A 280 -11.13 -15.17 -23.26
CA PRO A 280 -11.00 -15.14 -21.81
C PRO A 280 -11.56 -13.81 -21.32
N VAL A 281 -12.61 -13.89 -20.51
CA VAL A 281 -13.19 -12.74 -19.81
C VAL A 281 -12.07 -12.12 -18.99
N SER A 282 -11.86 -10.80 -19.13
CA SER A 282 -10.89 -10.11 -18.29
C SER A 282 -11.32 -10.28 -16.83
N ALA A 283 -10.38 -10.63 -15.96
CA ALA A 283 -10.63 -10.83 -14.52
C ALA A 283 -11.24 -9.61 -13.81
N ASP A 284 -11.36 -8.47 -14.51
CA ASP A 284 -12.02 -7.26 -14.05
C ASP A 284 -13.57 -7.35 -14.14
N VAL A 285 -14.11 -8.31 -14.90
CA VAL A 285 -15.57 -8.49 -15.09
C VAL A 285 -16.16 -9.51 -14.09
N GLU A 286 -15.35 -10.38 -13.48
CA GLU A 286 -15.80 -11.36 -12.47
C GLU A 286 -16.00 -10.76 -11.06
N LYS A 287 -15.89 -9.43 -10.92
CA LYS A 287 -16.26 -8.71 -9.70
C LYS A 287 -17.46 -7.79 -9.97
N LYS A 288 -18.62 -8.40 -10.15
CA LYS A 288 -19.92 -7.75 -9.92
C LYS A 288 -20.80 -8.70 -9.13
#